data_AF-A0A2T6DDQ2-F1
#
_entry.id   AF-A0A2T6DDQ2-F1
#
_cell.length_a   1.000
_cell.length_b   1.000
_cell.length_c   1.000
_cell.angle_alpha   90.00
_cell.angle_beta   90.00
_cell.angle_gamma   90.00
#
_symmetry.space_group_name_H-M   'P 1'
#
loop_
_entity.id
_entity.type
_entity.pdbx_description
1 polymer ?
#
loop_
_entity_poly.entity_id
_entity_poly.type
_entity_poly.pdbx_seq_one_letter_code
_entity_poly.pdbx_strand_id
1 'polypeptide(L)'
;MGGIAPASPVSLDTPNNSLGAADPYGRLRLWREIAEVDFGKDLRIPLRLEFSSAFQSESQYAGRNWHIPLFEARAFLKREKMLQATLVCGKTMFLARSRPQPGTYISLNKEWTGAVNGDTITISREDGWEVQYKNGLISQLRTDTGRIITWNRSGAQLADIREAGNVVLRLQPPNNGSRECVINDKVFVMGYEKRPLVESINGKNLISGFEAALSSLTWPDGGKELYSFEVQTTPPLTLTPAIKITDKNGATEQYTWNAATQSIISDGKWTYDIGAVTAEFGLPRVTRKNAAGATEFISVNNTKGTVELSTLDTGHTITSSFTSPGPLYGKMRKQEYLMKDGTRVQRLGIVYDELGRKLRETDAEGFTFVYERDKEGKILSRRMLPTTNEKVLKAFEAKERELTQAVTAAKTDYGRQAAVKALCFFYIMKMRLPDKTLSLVSQIKNKSLLFDIKLFAVNHDHNLSYIAKVEGYKKLLGEFPEHKDKLQWLITQSQQMIEAGL
;
A
#
# COMPACT_ATOMS: atom_id res chain seq x y z
N MET A 1 3.53 5.03 5.18
CA MET A 1 4.90 4.90 5.72
C MET A 1 5.69 4.06 4.73
N GLY A 2 6.69 4.60 4.05
CA GLY A 2 7.48 3.79 3.10
C GLY A 2 8.24 2.71 3.87
N GLY A 3 7.84 1.45 3.69
CA GLY A 3 8.61 0.29 4.15
C GLY A 3 8.43 -0.19 5.59
N ILE A 4 7.65 0.46 6.46
CA ILE A 4 7.25 -0.13 7.75
C ILE A 4 5.97 -0.92 7.49
N ALA A 5 6.03 -2.26 7.53
CA ALA A 5 4.86 -3.12 7.37
C ALA A 5 3.93 -2.98 8.60
N PRO A 6 2.77 -2.31 8.50
CA PRO A 6 1.78 -2.36 9.55
C PRO A 6 0.94 -3.63 9.38
N ALA A 7 0.87 -4.44 10.43
CA ALA A 7 -0.32 -5.20 10.82
C ALA A 7 -1.26 -5.75 9.73
N SER A 8 -0.74 -6.60 8.82
CA SER A 8 -1.54 -7.30 7.81
C SER A 8 -0.82 -8.60 7.42
N PRO A 9 -1.48 -9.57 6.74
CA PRO A 9 -0.79 -10.76 6.19
C PRO A 9 0.53 -10.34 5.54
N VAL A 10 1.54 -11.24 5.52
CA VAL A 10 2.85 -10.97 4.89
C VAL A 10 2.60 -10.45 3.48
N SER A 11 2.48 -9.13 3.34
CA SER A 11 2.06 -8.53 2.09
C SER A 11 3.30 -8.59 1.23
N LEU A 12 3.23 -9.43 0.21
CA LEU A 12 4.30 -9.62 -0.75
C LEU A 12 4.34 -8.49 -1.77
N ASP A 13 3.45 -7.49 -1.66
CA ASP A 13 3.46 -6.30 -2.51
C ASP A 13 4.80 -5.55 -2.42
N THR A 14 5.16 -4.91 -3.53
CA THR A 14 6.36 -4.08 -3.64
C THR A 14 6.40 -3.01 -2.54
N PRO A 15 7.55 -2.79 -1.89
CA PRO A 15 7.70 -1.70 -0.94
C PRO A 15 7.47 -0.35 -1.63
N ASN A 16 6.61 0.48 -1.03
CA ASN A 16 6.33 1.80 -1.56
C ASN A 16 7.41 2.80 -1.15
N ASN A 17 7.79 3.65 -2.12
CA ASN A 17 8.51 4.89 -1.87
C ASN A 17 7.62 5.91 -1.15
N SER A 18 8.23 6.98 -0.63
CA SER A 18 7.49 8.05 0.05
C SER A 18 6.87 9.01 -0.96
N LEU A 19 7.62 9.37 -2.00
CA LEU A 19 7.19 10.28 -3.06
C LEU A 19 7.99 10.00 -4.34
N GLY A 20 7.35 9.47 -5.38
CA GLY A 20 8.04 9.12 -6.62
C GLY A 20 9.17 8.10 -6.41
N ALA A 21 10.38 8.47 -6.84
CA ALA A 21 11.59 7.65 -6.67
C ALA A 21 12.32 7.86 -5.33
N ALA A 22 11.77 8.69 -4.44
CA ALA A 22 12.34 9.00 -3.14
C ALA A 22 11.84 8.05 -2.04
N ASP A 23 12.75 7.46 -1.27
CA ASP A 23 12.42 6.74 -0.03
C ASP A 23 11.97 7.71 1.09
N PRO A 24 11.58 7.23 2.29
CA PRO A 24 11.20 8.11 3.41
C PRO A 24 12.28 9.08 3.91
N TYR A 25 13.54 8.85 3.56
CA TYR A 25 14.68 9.70 3.90
C TYR A 25 15.12 10.59 2.72
N GLY A 26 14.36 10.60 1.62
CA GLY A 26 14.67 11.38 0.44
C GLY A 26 15.80 10.80 -0.42
N ARG A 27 16.16 9.52 -0.24
CA ARG A 27 17.18 8.83 -1.05
C ARG A 27 16.54 8.21 -2.30
N LEU A 28 17.32 8.07 -3.36
CA LEU A 28 16.89 7.36 -4.56
C LEU A 28 16.66 5.88 -4.20
N ARG A 29 15.47 5.38 -4.48
CA ARG A 29 15.10 3.97 -4.32
C ARG A 29 14.25 3.52 -5.49
N LEU A 30 14.71 2.50 -6.21
CA LEU A 30 14.03 1.96 -7.38
C LEU A 30 13.73 0.49 -7.15
N TRP A 31 12.51 0.09 -7.48
CA TRP A 31 12.07 -1.29 -7.45
C TRP A 31 11.81 -1.77 -8.88
N ARG A 32 12.31 -2.96 -9.20
CA ARG A 32 12.00 -3.70 -10.43
C ARG A 32 11.52 -5.09 -10.06
N GLU A 33 10.36 -5.45 -10.57
CA GLU A 33 9.85 -6.80 -10.45
C GLU A 33 10.34 -7.62 -11.64
N ILE A 34 11.07 -8.70 -11.35
CA ILE A 34 11.70 -9.55 -12.37
C ILE A 34 10.78 -10.73 -12.68
N ALA A 35 10.30 -11.43 -11.66
CA ALA A 35 9.48 -12.61 -11.85
C ALA A 35 8.69 -12.91 -10.58
N GLU A 36 7.67 -13.76 -10.71
CA GLU A 36 7.09 -14.47 -9.58
C GLU A 36 7.71 -15.87 -9.50
N VAL A 37 8.29 -16.21 -8.36
CA VAL A 37 8.70 -17.59 -8.06
C VAL A 37 7.45 -18.34 -7.61
N ASP A 38 6.93 -19.17 -8.51
CA ASP A 38 5.71 -19.94 -8.28
C ASP A 38 6.03 -21.24 -7.54
N PHE A 39 5.48 -21.38 -6.33
CA PHE A 39 5.57 -22.59 -5.53
C PHE A 39 4.29 -23.46 -5.68
N GLY A 40 3.33 -23.07 -6.52
CA GLY A 40 2.03 -23.72 -6.69
C GLY A 40 1.05 -23.41 -5.55
N LYS A 41 -0.21 -23.87 -5.69
CA LYS A 41 -1.31 -23.68 -4.71
C LYS A 41 -1.38 -22.23 -4.19
N ASP A 42 -1.39 -21.28 -5.12
CA ASP A 42 -1.51 -19.84 -4.88
C ASP A 42 -0.38 -19.18 -4.06
N LEU A 43 0.73 -19.89 -3.79
CA LEU A 43 1.91 -19.28 -3.19
C LEU A 43 2.90 -18.82 -4.24
N ARG A 44 3.03 -17.50 -4.38
CA ARG A 44 4.00 -16.87 -5.26
C ARG A 44 4.82 -15.88 -4.48
N ILE A 45 6.14 -15.95 -4.60
CA ILE A 45 7.05 -14.98 -3.98
C ILE A 45 7.73 -14.16 -5.08
N PRO A 46 7.63 -12.84 -5.05
CA PRO A 46 8.18 -12.00 -6.09
C PRO A 46 9.72 -11.94 -5.99
N LEU A 47 10.39 -12.19 -7.10
CA LEU A 47 11.80 -11.86 -7.29
C LEU A 47 11.88 -10.39 -7.72
N ARG A 48 12.49 -9.57 -6.87
CA ARG A 48 12.66 -8.14 -7.12
C ARG A 48 14.11 -7.72 -7.01
N LEU A 49 14.42 -6.67 -7.76
CA LEU A 49 15.65 -5.95 -7.68
C LEU A 49 15.38 -4.57 -7.10
N GLU A 50 16.14 -4.23 -6.07
CA GLU A 50 16.12 -2.92 -5.43
C GLU A 50 17.42 -2.20 -5.72
N PHE A 51 17.34 -1.01 -6.31
CA PHE A 51 18.44 -0.05 -6.28
C PHE A 51 18.20 0.94 -5.14
N SER A 52 19.23 1.25 -4.36
CA SER A 52 19.22 2.42 -3.49
C SER A 52 20.55 3.16 -3.55
N SER A 53 20.51 4.48 -3.67
CA SER A 53 21.70 5.33 -3.52
C SER A 53 22.36 5.18 -2.14
N ALA A 54 21.62 4.70 -1.13
CA ALA A 54 22.08 4.67 0.25
C ALA A 54 22.62 3.32 0.72
N PHE A 55 22.53 2.26 -0.09
CA PHE A 55 23.08 0.97 0.28
C PHE A 55 24.60 0.99 0.24
N GLN A 56 25.19 0.83 1.42
CA GLN A 56 26.63 0.74 1.57
C GLN A 56 27.13 -0.71 1.51
N SER A 57 26.28 -1.69 1.84
CA SER A 57 26.64 -3.09 1.70
C SER A 57 26.56 -3.53 0.25
N GLU A 58 27.61 -4.18 -0.23
CA GLU A 58 27.64 -4.80 -1.56
C GLU A 58 26.73 -6.04 -1.58
N SER A 59 25.84 -6.12 -2.57
CA SER A 59 25.13 -7.36 -2.88
C SER A 59 26.09 -8.31 -3.57
N GLN A 60 26.18 -9.56 -3.09
CA GLN A 60 26.99 -10.60 -3.75
C GLN A 60 26.42 -11.03 -5.11
N TYR A 61 25.23 -10.56 -5.46
CA TYR A 61 24.48 -10.97 -6.64
C TYR A 61 24.24 -9.81 -7.61
N ALA A 62 24.19 -8.57 -7.14
CA ALA A 62 23.90 -7.42 -8.00
C ALA A 62 24.94 -6.29 -7.86
N GLY A 63 25.93 -6.43 -6.98
CA GLY A 63 26.95 -5.43 -6.71
C GLY A 63 26.47 -4.30 -5.80
N ARG A 64 27.29 -3.26 -5.65
CA ARG A 64 27.00 -2.15 -4.73
C ARG A 64 25.78 -1.35 -5.18
N ASN A 65 25.03 -0.83 -4.19
CA ASN A 65 23.75 -0.13 -4.33
C ASN A 65 22.56 -1.00 -4.77
N TRP A 66 22.78 -2.25 -5.14
CA TRP A 66 21.72 -3.18 -5.48
C TRP A 66 21.43 -4.13 -4.32
N HIS A 67 20.20 -4.64 -4.27
CA HIS A 67 19.78 -5.67 -3.33
C HIS A 67 18.71 -6.53 -3.99
N ILE A 68 18.77 -7.85 -3.75
CA ILE A 68 17.74 -8.78 -4.17
C ILE A 68 17.14 -9.39 -2.89
N PRO A 69 15.99 -8.87 -2.39
CA PRO A 69 15.46 -9.30 -1.10
C PRO A 69 15.20 -10.81 -1.01
N LEU A 70 14.79 -11.44 -2.10
CA LEU A 70 14.61 -12.88 -2.13
C LEU A 70 15.91 -13.65 -1.88
N PHE A 71 17.06 -13.09 -2.25
CA PHE A 71 18.37 -13.75 -2.08
C PHE A 71 19.08 -13.31 -0.79
N GLU A 72 18.74 -12.13 -0.28
CA GLU A 72 19.54 -11.41 0.71
C GLU A 72 18.70 -10.75 1.79
N ALA A 73 17.48 -11.23 2.03
CA ALA A 73 16.72 -10.88 3.24
C ALA A 73 17.60 -11.15 4.47
N ARG A 74 17.71 -10.14 5.35
CA ARG A 74 18.65 -10.13 6.47
C ARG A 74 17.95 -9.80 7.78
N ALA A 75 18.43 -10.34 8.89
CA ALA A 75 18.01 -9.94 10.23
C ALA A 75 19.21 -9.75 11.14
N PHE A 76 19.21 -8.67 11.92
CA PHE A 76 20.29 -8.37 12.86
C PHE A 76 19.82 -7.45 13.99
N LEU A 77 20.54 -7.50 15.12
CA LEU A 77 20.33 -6.58 16.23
C LEU A 77 20.93 -5.22 15.87
N LYS A 78 20.08 -4.26 15.53
CA LYS A 78 20.51 -2.88 15.24
C LYS A 78 21.05 -2.19 16.48
N ARG A 79 20.47 -2.49 17.63
CA ARG A 79 20.86 -2.08 18.99
C ARG A 79 20.41 -3.19 19.95
N GLU A 80 20.90 -3.21 21.19
CA GLU A 80 20.51 -4.21 22.20
C GLU A 80 18.98 -4.34 22.39
N LYS A 81 18.23 -3.28 22.09
CA LYS A 81 16.77 -3.18 22.29
C LYS A 81 15.95 -3.28 21.00
N MET A 82 16.59 -3.48 19.83
CA MET A 82 15.89 -3.45 18.55
C MET A 82 16.46 -4.46 17.54
N LEU A 83 15.60 -5.37 17.11
CA LEU A 83 15.83 -6.28 16.00
C LEU A 83 15.29 -5.62 14.71
N GLN A 84 16.09 -5.63 13.65
CA GLN A 84 15.67 -5.20 12.31
C GLN A 84 15.73 -6.42 11.39
N ALA A 85 14.69 -6.64 10.59
CA ALA A 85 14.65 -7.71 9.60
C ALA A 85 14.10 -7.21 8.26
N THR A 86 14.79 -7.52 7.17
CA THR A 86 14.29 -7.37 5.80
C THR A 86 13.62 -8.68 5.40
N LEU A 87 12.39 -8.59 4.92
CA LEU A 87 11.59 -9.72 4.44
C LEU A 87 11.91 -10.04 2.98
N VAL A 88 11.48 -11.22 2.50
CA VAL A 88 11.66 -11.66 1.10
C VAL A 88 11.05 -10.72 0.07
N CYS A 89 10.06 -9.92 0.45
CA CYS A 89 9.45 -8.91 -0.42
C CYS A 89 10.19 -7.56 -0.42
N GLY A 90 11.23 -7.38 0.41
CA GLY A 90 11.99 -6.13 0.54
C GLY A 90 11.49 -5.15 1.59
N LYS A 91 10.39 -5.48 2.29
CA LYS A 91 9.90 -4.67 3.42
C LYS A 91 10.79 -4.87 4.65
N THR A 92 10.89 -3.83 5.47
CA THR A 92 11.68 -3.88 6.71
C THR A 92 10.75 -3.92 7.91
N MET A 93 10.97 -4.89 8.78
CA MET A 93 10.30 -5.04 10.07
C MET A 93 11.24 -4.62 11.20
N PHE A 94 10.67 -3.95 12.20
CA PHE A 94 11.36 -3.60 13.44
C PHE A 94 10.64 -4.25 14.62
N LEU A 95 11.38 -4.94 15.46
CA LEU A 95 10.87 -5.55 16.69
C LEU A 95 11.64 -4.98 17.88
N ALA A 96 10.91 -4.50 18.88
CA ALA A 96 11.47 -4.00 20.13
C ALA A 96 11.68 -5.16 21.10
N ARG A 97 12.76 -5.11 21.89
CA ARG A 97 13.02 -6.14 22.92
C ARG A 97 11.85 -6.19 23.91
N SER A 98 11.34 -7.40 24.12
CA SER A 98 10.29 -7.68 25.10
C SER A 98 10.83 -7.46 26.52
N ARG A 99 10.10 -6.70 27.36
CA ARG A 99 10.44 -6.56 28.78
C ARG A 99 10.14 -7.83 29.59
N PRO A 100 8.99 -8.52 29.38
CA PRO A 100 8.66 -9.71 30.14
C PRO A 100 9.58 -10.92 29.92
N GLN A 101 10.19 -11.03 28.73
CA GLN A 101 10.96 -12.20 28.33
C GLN A 101 12.28 -11.80 27.66
N PRO A 102 13.40 -11.76 28.41
CA PRO A 102 14.72 -11.47 27.85
C PRO A 102 15.04 -12.39 26.66
N GLY A 103 15.64 -11.84 25.59
CA GLY A 103 15.96 -12.60 24.37
C GLY A 103 14.81 -12.70 23.35
N THR A 104 13.61 -12.27 23.73
CA THR A 104 12.48 -12.13 22.80
C THR A 104 12.26 -10.68 22.39
N TYR A 105 11.69 -10.50 21.21
CA TYR A 105 11.39 -9.23 20.57
C TYR A 105 9.94 -9.26 20.11
N ILE A 106 9.29 -8.10 20.07
CA ILE A 106 7.91 -7.97 19.63
C ILE A 106 7.76 -6.74 18.74
N SER A 107 7.01 -6.88 17.66
CA SER A 107 6.67 -5.75 16.81
C SER A 107 5.79 -4.74 17.56
N LEU A 108 5.80 -3.48 17.12
CA LEU A 108 5.06 -2.42 17.82
C LEU A 108 3.54 -2.61 17.78
N ASN A 109 3.02 -3.33 16.78
CA ASN A 109 1.62 -3.76 16.71
C ASN A 109 1.30 -5.04 17.51
N LYS A 110 2.30 -5.67 18.13
CA LYS A 110 2.20 -6.93 18.89
C LYS A 110 1.83 -8.20 18.10
N GLU A 111 1.87 -8.16 16.77
CA GLU A 111 1.52 -9.33 15.94
C GLU A 111 2.69 -10.26 15.66
N TRP A 112 3.92 -9.74 15.62
CA TRP A 112 5.11 -10.52 15.31
C TRP A 112 5.99 -10.63 16.53
N THR A 113 6.46 -11.84 16.79
CA THR A 113 7.45 -12.15 17.81
C THR A 113 8.77 -12.51 17.17
N GLY A 114 9.87 -12.08 17.76
CA GLY A 114 11.22 -12.45 17.37
C GLY A 114 11.92 -13.17 18.51
N ALA A 115 12.71 -14.19 18.21
CA ALA A 115 13.56 -14.88 19.16
C ALA A 115 14.98 -14.98 18.58
N VAL A 116 15.99 -14.78 19.44
CA VAL A 116 17.40 -14.90 19.08
C VAL A 116 18.00 -16.08 19.83
N ASN A 117 18.54 -17.05 19.11
CA ASN A 117 19.21 -18.23 19.65
C ASN A 117 20.53 -18.46 18.89
N GLY A 118 21.65 -18.06 19.50
CA GLY A 118 22.97 -18.13 18.85
C GLY A 118 23.04 -17.27 17.58
N ASP A 119 23.37 -17.91 16.45
CA ASP A 119 23.43 -17.29 15.12
C ASP A 119 22.08 -17.23 14.40
N THR A 120 21.03 -17.75 15.04
CA THR A 120 19.71 -17.93 14.45
C THR A 120 18.71 -16.94 15.04
N ILE A 121 18.02 -16.22 14.15
CA ILE A 121 16.93 -15.31 14.49
C ILE A 121 15.66 -15.87 13.86
N THR A 122 14.63 -16.11 14.68
CA THR A 122 13.32 -16.56 14.23
C THR A 122 12.30 -15.46 14.45
N ILE A 123 11.52 -15.13 13.42
CA ILE A 123 10.42 -14.16 13.48
C ILE A 123 9.13 -14.89 13.12
N SER A 124 8.14 -14.88 13.99
CA SER A 124 6.91 -15.65 13.84
C SER A 124 5.67 -14.85 14.17
N ARG A 125 4.51 -15.35 13.71
CA ARG A 125 3.17 -14.86 14.01
C ARG A 125 2.27 -16.03 14.41
N GLU A 126 1.23 -15.73 15.17
CA GLU A 126 0.29 -16.73 15.73
C GLU A 126 -0.43 -17.57 14.66
N ASP A 127 -0.64 -17.03 13.46
CA ASP A 127 -1.29 -17.73 12.35
C ASP A 127 -0.39 -18.74 11.61
N GLY A 128 0.81 -19.01 12.12
CA GLY A 128 1.71 -20.06 11.62
C GLY A 128 2.87 -19.57 10.76
N TRP A 129 2.84 -18.32 10.29
CA TRP A 129 3.94 -17.70 9.56
C TRP A 129 5.21 -17.64 10.41
N GLU A 130 6.34 -18.07 9.84
CA GLU A 130 7.65 -18.03 10.48
C GLU A 130 8.76 -17.79 9.46
N VAL A 131 9.70 -16.90 9.77
CA VAL A 131 10.90 -16.63 8.98
C VAL A 131 12.11 -16.87 9.86
N GLN A 132 13.03 -17.71 9.39
CA GLN A 132 14.29 -17.96 10.06
C GLN A 132 15.45 -17.34 9.28
N TYR A 133 16.35 -16.74 10.03
CA TYR A 133 17.59 -16.17 9.55
C TYR A 133 18.75 -16.84 10.28
N LYS A 134 19.72 -17.37 9.55
CA LYS A 134 20.94 -17.96 10.09
C LYS A 134 22.14 -17.17 9.63
N ASN A 135 23.03 -16.81 10.55
CA ASN A 135 24.15 -15.89 10.30
C ASN A 135 23.68 -14.56 9.67
N GLY A 136 22.51 -14.10 10.11
CA GLY A 136 21.87 -12.87 9.66
C GLY A 136 21.27 -12.91 8.24
N LEU A 137 21.28 -14.04 7.53
CA LEU A 137 20.66 -14.21 6.21
C LEU A 137 19.47 -15.17 6.29
N ILE A 138 18.44 -14.95 5.47
CA ILE A 138 17.30 -15.86 5.40
C ILE A 138 17.74 -17.29 5.07
N SER A 139 17.21 -18.25 5.83
CA SER A 139 17.43 -19.69 5.69
C SER A 139 16.14 -20.47 5.48
N GLN A 140 15.03 -20.04 6.07
CA GLN A 140 13.74 -20.74 5.97
C GLN A 140 12.53 -19.79 6.08
N LEU A 141 11.44 -20.15 5.42
CA LEU A 141 10.12 -19.54 5.53
C LEU A 141 9.08 -20.65 5.71
N ARG A 142 8.26 -20.56 6.75
CA ARG A 142 7.05 -21.35 6.94
C ARG A 142 5.82 -20.47 6.72
N THR A 143 4.88 -20.94 5.92
CA THR A 143 3.59 -20.26 5.71
C THR A 143 2.57 -20.62 6.81
N ASP A 144 1.47 -19.89 6.88
CA ASP A 144 0.28 -20.24 7.67
C ASP A 144 -0.29 -21.64 7.37
N THR A 145 -0.14 -22.10 6.13
CA THR A 145 -0.53 -23.45 5.69
C THR A 145 0.51 -24.53 6.01
N GLY A 146 1.58 -24.21 6.74
CA GLY A 146 2.62 -25.14 7.15
C GLY A 146 3.63 -25.52 6.06
N ARG A 147 3.58 -24.86 4.89
CA ARG A 147 4.54 -25.10 3.80
C ARG A 147 5.90 -24.55 4.18
N ILE A 148 6.97 -25.26 3.80
CA ILE A 148 8.35 -24.91 4.19
C ILE A 148 9.17 -24.65 2.94
N ILE A 149 9.71 -23.43 2.85
CA ILE A 149 10.65 -23.00 1.81
C ILE A 149 12.02 -22.81 2.44
N THR A 150 13.07 -23.35 1.82
CA THR A 150 14.45 -23.33 2.33
C THR A 150 15.40 -22.66 1.36
N TRP A 151 16.30 -21.83 1.88
CA TRP A 151 17.39 -21.19 1.14
C TRP A 151 18.69 -21.96 1.40
N ASN A 152 19.17 -22.68 0.41
CA ASN A 152 20.40 -23.46 0.53
C ASN A 152 21.61 -22.61 0.17
N ARG A 153 22.53 -22.46 1.12
CA ARG A 153 23.71 -21.60 0.98
C ARG A 153 25.01 -22.35 1.24
N SER A 154 26.06 -21.93 0.54
CA SER A 154 27.45 -22.20 0.92
C SER A 154 28.06 -20.92 1.46
N GLY A 155 28.18 -20.81 2.79
CA GLY A 155 28.48 -19.54 3.46
C GLY A 155 27.38 -18.50 3.20
N ALA A 156 27.74 -17.35 2.63
CA ALA A 156 26.80 -16.29 2.27
C ALA A 156 26.13 -16.48 0.90
N GLN A 157 26.71 -17.34 0.05
CA GLN A 157 26.27 -17.53 -1.34
C GLN A 157 25.09 -18.50 -1.42
N LEU A 158 23.99 -18.03 -1.97
CA LEU A 158 22.79 -18.80 -2.30
C LEU A 158 23.07 -19.67 -3.52
N ALA A 159 22.81 -20.97 -3.38
CA ALA A 159 22.84 -21.92 -4.47
C ALA A 159 21.44 -22.12 -5.06
N ASP A 160 20.46 -22.40 -4.21
CA ASP A 160 19.08 -22.65 -4.63
C ASP A 160 18.04 -22.35 -3.53
N ILE A 161 16.79 -22.24 -3.95
CA ILE A 161 15.60 -22.17 -3.10
C ILE A 161 14.72 -23.38 -3.41
N ARG A 162 14.26 -24.06 -2.35
CA ARG A 162 13.48 -25.30 -2.46
C ARG A 162 12.21 -25.29 -1.64
N GLU A 163 11.25 -26.10 -2.08
CA GLU A 163 10.10 -26.53 -1.29
C GLU A 163 9.99 -28.05 -1.37
N ALA A 164 9.85 -28.72 -0.22
CA ALA A 164 9.74 -30.18 -0.14
C ALA A 164 10.84 -30.94 -0.93
N GLY A 165 12.06 -30.37 -0.98
CA GLY A 165 13.21 -30.93 -1.70
C GLY A 165 13.31 -30.55 -3.18
N ASN A 166 12.22 -30.04 -3.79
CA ASN A 166 12.19 -29.61 -5.19
C ASN A 166 12.81 -28.22 -5.35
N VAL A 167 13.71 -28.06 -6.31
CA VAL A 167 14.34 -26.77 -6.62
C VAL A 167 13.38 -25.92 -7.45
N VAL A 168 13.02 -24.75 -6.93
CA VAL A 168 12.12 -23.78 -7.60
C VAL A 168 12.93 -22.62 -8.21
N LEU A 169 14.04 -22.26 -7.56
CA LEU A 169 14.99 -21.26 -8.05
C LEU A 169 16.42 -21.76 -7.87
N ARG A 170 17.27 -21.59 -8.89
CA ARG A 170 18.70 -21.92 -8.86
C ARG A 170 19.54 -20.75 -9.37
N LEU A 171 20.64 -20.46 -8.69
CA LEU A 171 21.66 -19.54 -9.15
C LEU A 171 22.86 -20.32 -9.67
N GLN A 172 23.26 -20.06 -10.92
CA GLN A 172 24.48 -20.60 -11.46
C GLN A 172 25.70 -19.82 -10.94
N PRO A 173 26.89 -20.43 -10.91
CA PRO A 173 28.13 -19.70 -10.68
C PRO A 173 28.30 -18.56 -11.72
N PRO A 174 28.98 -17.46 -11.36
CA PRO A 174 29.31 -16.43 -12.33
C PRO A 174 30.10 -17.01 -13.51
N ASN A 175 29.75 -16.60 -14.73
CA ASN A 175 30.43 -16.98 -15.96
C ASN A 175 30.66 -15.73 -16.83
N ASN A 176 31.92 -15.42 -17.15
CA ASN A 176 32.32 -14.33 -18.05
C ASN A 176 31.61 -12.98 -17.78
N GLY A 177 31.54 -12.54 -16.52
CA GLY A 177 30.92 -11.26 -16.17
C GLY A 177 29.38 -11.29 -16.23
N SER A 178 28.78 -12.48 -16.16
CA SER A 178 27.34 -12.67 -16.03
C SER A 178 27.01 -13.73 -14.98
N ARG A 179 25.74 -13.79 -14.55
CA ARG A 179 25.20 -14.85 -13.69
C ARG A 179 23.80 -15.22 -14.12
N GLU A 180 23.53 -16.51 -14.20
CA GLU A 180 22.21 -17.01 -14.54
C GLU A 180 21.38 -17.30 -13.28
N CYS A 181 20.11 -16.91 -13.32
CA CYS A 181 19.08 -17.26 -12.36
C CYS A 181 18.00 -18.07 -13.10
N VAL A 182 17.83 -19.33 -12.72
CA VAL A 182 16.82 -20.21 -13.30
C VAL A 182 15.63 -20.29 -12.36
N ILE A 183 14.44 -19.95 -12.85
CA ILE A 183 13.19 -19.93 -12.09
C ILE A 183 12.14 -20.69 -12.91
N ASN A 184 11.62 -21.80 -12.39
CA ASN A 184 10.59 -22.59 -13.08
C ASN A 184 10.95 -22.83 -14.57
N ASP A 185 12.18 -23.31 -14.80
CA ASP A 185 12.80 -23.58 -16.12
C ASP A 185 13.04 -22.38 -17.03
N LYS A 186 12.81 -21.15 -16.55
CA LYS A 186 13.10 -19.91 -17.27
C LYS A 186 14.43 -19.34 -16.83
N VAL A 187 15.29 -19.00 -17.78
CA VAL A 187 16.63 -18.46 -17.53
C VAL A 187 16.61 -16.94 -17.61
N PHE A 188 17.05 -16.28 -16.54
CA PHE A 188 17.31 -14.85 -16.48
C PHE A 188 18.83 -14.65 -16.36
N VAL A 189 19.38 -13.73 -17.15
CA VAL A 189 20.84 -13.47 -17.15
C VAL A 189 21.11 -12.08 -16.60
N MET A 190 21.86 -12.00 -15.51
CA MET A 190 22.35 -10.77 -14.91
C MET A 190 23.75 -10.48 -15.45
N GLY A 191 23.92 -9.39 -16.20
CA GLY A 191 25.22 -8.92 -16.68
C GLY A 191 25.81 -7.86 -15.76
N TYR A 192 27.14 -7.82 -15.65
CA TYR A 192 27.85 -6.90 -14.77
C TYR A 192 28.87 -6.06 -15.53
N GLU A 193 28.97 -4.78 -15.19
CA GLU A 193 30.00 -3.86 -15.68
C GLU A 193 30.57 -3.03 -14.53
N LYS A 194 31.72 -2.39 -14.80
CA LYS A 194 32.34 -1.46 -13.86
C LYS A 194 31.58 -0.14 -13.86
N ARG A 195 31.08 0.28 -12.70
CA ARG A 195 30.48 1.61 -12.49
C ARG A 195 31.44 2.53 -11.73
N PRO A 196 31.44 3.85 -12.02
CA PRO A 196 32.19 4.82 -11.24
C PRO A 196 31.59 4.96 -9.83
N LEU A 197 32.46 5.04 -8.82
CA LEU A 197 32.08 5.42 -7.46
C LEU A 197 32.31 6.91 -7.29
N VAL A 198 31.23 7.65 -7.02
CA VAL A 198 31.34 9.08 -6.72
C VAL A 198 31.26 9.29 -5.22
N GLU A 199 32.26 9.95 -4.67
CA GLU A 199 32.33 10.37 -3.28
C GLU A 199 32.44 11.89 -3.19
N SER A 200 31.90 12.45 -2.11
CA SER A 200 32.00 13.89 -1.86
C SER A 200 33.01 14.15 -0.74
N ILE A 201 34.10 14.82 -1.07
CA ILE A 201 35.16 15.21 -0.13
C ILE A 201 35.24 16.74 -0.11
N ASN A 202 35.05 17.34 1.07
CA ASN A 202 35.06 18.79 1.26
C ASN A 202 34.12 19.54 0.29
N GLY A 203 32.94 18.97 0.02
CA GLY A 203 31.93 19.56 -0.87
C GLY A 203 32.23 19.43 -2.36
N LYS A 204 33.31 18.73 -2.76
CA LYS A 204 33.63 18.41 -4.14
C LYS A 204 33.43 16.93 -4.40
N ASN A 205 32.71 16.61 -5.47
CA ASN A 205 32.57 15.22 -5.91
C ASN A 205 33.83 14.79 -6.66
N LEU A 206 34.24 13.53 -6.45
CA LEU A 206 35.35 12.89 -7.16
C LEU A 206 35.02 11.42 -7.42
N ILE A 207 35.66 10.84 -8.44
CA ILE A 207 35.56 9.41 -8.72
C ILE A 207 36.62 8.69 -7.87
N SER A 208 36.19 7.98 -6.83
CA SER A 208 37.10 7.27 -5.90
C SER A 208 37.54 5.90 -6.41
N GLY A 209 36.83 5.34 -7.39
CA GLY A 209 37.17 4.05 -7.98
C GLY A 209 36.08 3.53 -8.92
N PHE A 210 36.21 2.25 -9.27
CA PHE A 210 35.23 1.53 -10.07
C PHE A 210 34.92 0.19 -9.42
N GLU A 211 33.65 -0.17 -9.35
CA GLU A 211 33.17 -1.44 -8.80
C GLU A 211 32.25 -2.15 -9.78
N ALA A 212 32.22 -3.48 -9.73
CA ALA A 212 31.25 -4.26 -10.50
C ALA A 212 29.84 -4.04 -9.94
N ALA A 213 28.89 -3.75 -10.84
CA ALA A 213 27.48 -3.65 -10.52
C ALA A 213 26.65 -4.24 -11.65
N LEU A 214 25.40 -4.60 -11.35
CA LEU A 214 24.45 -5.04 -12.35
C LEU A 214 24.31 -3.96 -13.43
N SER A 215 24.58 -4.33 -14.68
CA SER A 215 24.52 -3.47 -15.87
C SER A 215 23.43 -3.89 -16.84
N SER A 216 22.95 -5.14 -16.74
CA SER A 216 21.83 -5.60 -17.56
C SER A 216 21.10 -6.79 -16.96
N LEU A 217 19.84 -6.92 -17.37
CA LEU A 217 19.00 -8.08 -17.12
C LEU A 217 18.42 -8.57 -18.44
N THR A 218 18.76 -9.79 -18.85
CA THR A 218 18.18 -10.46 -20.02
C THR A 218 17.08 -11.41 -19.57
N TRP A 219 15.92 -11.26 -20.17
CA TRP A 219 14.71 -12.04 -19.94
C TRP A 219 14.72 -13.34 -20.77
N PRO A 220 13.88 -14.33 -20.41
CA PRO A 220 13.80 -15.60 -21.14
C PRO A 220 13.41 -15.46 -22.61
N ASP A 221 12.72 -14.39 -22.98
CA ASP A 221 12.34 -14.07 -24.36
C ASP A 221 13.45 -13.34 -25.16
N GLY A 222 14.61 -13.13 -24.54
CA GLY A 222 15.73 -12.37 -25.11
C GLY A 222 15.62 -10.86 -24.94
N GLY A 223 14.50 -10.35 -24.41
CA GLY A 223 14.36 -8.94 -24.06
C GLY A 223 15.40 -8.51 -23.03
N LYS A 224 15.89 -7.27 -23.12
CA LYS A 224 16.99 -6.79 -22.28
C LYS A 224 16.66 -5.46 -21.63
N GLU A 225 16.85 -5.37 -20.32
CA GLU A 225 16.88 -4.11 -19.57
C GLU A 225 18.35 -3.73 -19.29
N LEU A 226 18.70 -2.46 -19.45
CA LEU A 226 20.05 -1.93 -19.27
C LEU A 226 20.09 -0.94 -18.11
N TYR A 227 21.16 -1.02 -17.31
CA TYR A 227 21.45 -0.15 -16.18
C TYR A 227 22.80 0.53 -16.40
N SER A 228 22.80 1.74 -16.94
CA SER A 228 24.01 2.50 -17.25
C SER A 228 24.30 3.49 -16.12
N PHE A 229 25.45 3.34 -15.47
CA PHE A 229 25.92 4.26 -14.44
C PHE A 229 26.78 5.34 -15.07
N GLU A 230 26.36 6.59 -14.90
CA GLU A 230 26.97 7.75 -15.52
C GLU A 230 27.34 8.79 -14.45
N VAL A 231 28.22 9.72 -14.81
CA VAL A 231 28.50 10.91 -14.02
C VAL A 231 28.27 12.13 -14.89
N GLN A 232 27.66 13.17 -14.34
CA GLN A 232 27.46 14.41 -15.09
C GLN A 232 28.81 15.07 -15.37
N THR A 233 29.23 15.02 -16.64
CA THR A 233 30.50 15.59 -17.13
C THR A 233 30.35 16.92 -17.86
N THR A 234 29.12 17.38 -18.10
CA THR A 234 28.86 18.64 -18.82
C THR A 234 29.05 19.85 -17.90
N PRO A 235 29.62 20.97 -18.40
CA PRO A 235 29.81 22.18 -17.61
C PRO A 235 28.49 22.75 -17.02
N PRO A 236 28.49 23.21 -15.75
CA PRO A 236 29.59 23.10 -14.79
C PRO A 236 29.80 21.64 -14.34
N LEU A 237 31.06 21.18 -14.37
CA LEU A 237 31.42 19.80 -14.02
C LEU A 237 31.11 19.54 -12.54
N THR A 238 29.99 18.86 -12.27
CA THR A 238 29.56 18.53 -10.90
C THR A 238 29.86 17.09 -10.50
N LEU A 239 30.21 16.22 -11.46
CA LEU A 239 30.36 14.77 -11.26
C LEU A 239 29.18 14.17 -10.50
N THR A 240 27.97 14.67 -10.75
CA THR A 240 26.76 14.16 -10.11
C THR A 240 26.50 12.72 -10.56
N PRO A 241 26.39 11.74 -9.64
CA PRO A 241 26.13 10.36 -10.02
C PRO A 241 24.73 10.22 -10.61
N ALA A 242 24.64 9.39 -11.64
CA ALA A 242 23.41 9.11 -12.37
C ALA A 242 23.27 7.61 -12.68
N ILE A 243 22.02 7.16 -12.78
CA ILE A 243 21.67 5.86 -13.36
C ILE A 243 20.64 6.11 -14.45
N LYS A 244 20.96 5.61 -15.65
CA LYS A 244 20.06 5.55 -16.79
C LYS A 244 19.56 4.12 -16.94
N ILE A 245 18.25 3.95 -16.94
CA ILE A 245 17.60 2.66 -17.12
C ILE A 245 16.95 2.65 -18.49
N THR A 246 17.26 1.66 -19.31
CA THR A 246 16.60 1.43 -20.60
C THR A 246 15.80 0.14 -20.49
N ASP A 247 14.48 0.23 -20.57
CA ASP A 247 13.61 -0.94 -20.47
C ASP A 247 13.69 -1.83 -21.72
N LYS A 248 13.02 -2.99 -21.67
CA LYS A 248 13.00 -3.95 -22.78
C LYS A 248 12.42 -3.41 -24.10
N ASN A 249 11.66 -2.32 -24.05
CA ASN A 249 11.07 -1.66 -25.21
C ASN A 249 11.91 -0.46 -25.69
N GLY A 250 13.07 -0.21 -25.07
CA GLY A 250 13.94 0.92 -25.38
C GLY A 250 13.53 2.24 -24.73
N ALA A 251 12.52 2.26 -23.86
CA ALA A 251 12.15 3.46 -23.12
C ALA A 251 13.18 3.75 -22.04
N THR A 252 13.59 5.02 -21.92
CA THR A 252 14.67 5.42 -21.01
C THR A 252 14.17 6.28 -19.86
N GLU A 253 14.65 5.97 -18.66
CA GLU A 253 14.51 6.77 -17.44
C GLU A 253 15.91 7.16 -16.94
N GLN A 254 16.05 8.34 -16.34
CA GLN A 254 17.33 8.78 -15.77
C GLN A 254 17.11 9.38 -14.39
N TYR A 255 17.93 8.95 -13.45
CA TYR A 255 17.89 9.42 -12.07
C TYR A 255 19.25 9.96 -11.67
N THR A 256 19.25 11.04 -10.89
CA THR A 256 20.46 11.63 -10.32
C THR A 256 20.30 11.80 -8.81
N TRP A 257 21.41 11.73 -8.08
CA TRP A 257 21.41 11.89 -6.62
C TRP A 257 22.65 12.62 -6.13
N ASN A 258 22.57 13.17 -4.93
CA ASN A 258 23.67 13.85 -4.27
C ASN A 258 24.65 12.81 -3.70
N ALA A 259 25.93 12.85 -4.08
CA ALA A 259 26.92 11.86 -3.62
C ALA A 259 27.20 11.92 -2.10
N ALA A 260 27.06 13.09 -1.46
CA ALA A 260 27.30 13.26 -0.03
C ALA A 260 26.13 12.74 0.82
N THR A 261 24.91 13.18 0.50
CA THR A 261 23.72 12.85 1.30
C THR A 261 23.00 11.59 0.82
N GLN A 262 23.34 11.10 -0.37
CA GLN A 262 22.63 10.07 -1.13
C GLN A 262 21.18 10.43 -1.48
N SER A 263 20.79 11.69 -1.31
CA SER A 263 19.44 12.18 -1.61
C SER A 263 19.18 12.24 -3.12
N ILE A 264 18.00 11.84 -3.57
CA ILE A 264 17.60 12.03 -4.97
C ILE A 264 17.60 13.52 -5.33
N ILE A 265 18.05 13.85 -6.54
CA ILE A 265 18.03 15.21 -7.11
C ILE A 265 16.99 15.28 -8.21
N SER A 266 16.94 14.29 -9.10
CA SER A 266 16.01 14.26 -10.23
C SER A 266 15.65 12.83 -10.63
N ASP A 267 14.44 12.64 -11.16
CA ASP A 267 14.00 11.43 -11.88
C ASP A 267 13.75 11.69 -13.39
N GLY A 268 14.27 12.81 -13.90
CA GLY A 268 14.10 13.27 -15.28
C GLY A 268 12.80 14.04 -15.51
N LYS A 269 11.75 13.81 -14.71
CA LYS A 269 10.46 14.52 -14.80
C LYS A 269 10.27 15.52 -13.66
N TRP A 270 10.84 15.21 -12.51
CA TRP A 270 10.73 15.96 -11.27
C TRP A 270 12.11 16.25 -10.70
N THR A 271 12.28 17.45 -10.16
CA THR A 271 13.40 17.79 -9.28
C THR A 271 12.98 17.67 -7.83
N TYR A 272 13.87 17.18 -6.98
CA TYR A 272 13.59 16.87 -5.58
C TYR A 272 14.31 17.86 -4.66
N ASP A 273 13.63 18.25 -3.59
CA ASP A 273 14.16 19.03 -2.47
C ASP A 273 13.90 18.27 -1.17
N ILE A 274 14.98 17.94 -0.47
CA ILE A 274 14.95 17.12 0.75
C ILE A 274 15.24 18.04 1.94
N GLY A 275 14.21 18.34 2.72
CA GLY A 275 14.31 19.20 3.88
C GLY A 275 15.16 18.61 5.01
N ALA A 276 15.54 19.44 5.97
CA ALA A 276 16.27 18.99 7.15
C ALA A 276 15.43 18.05 8.04
N VAL A 277 16.11 17.15 8.74
CA VAL A 277 15.49 16.35 9.81
C VAL A 277 15.44 17.22 11.07
N THR A 278 14.25 17.67 11.47
CA THR A 278 14.07 18.65 12.56
C THR A 278 13.82 18.02 13.93
N ALA A 279 13.67 16.69 14.01
CA ALA A 279 13.42 15.97 15.25
C ALA A 279 14.29 14.72 15.34
N GLU A 280 14.64 14.31 16.57
CA GLU A 280 15.27 13.02 16.83
C GLU A 280 14.34 11.91 16.32
N PHE A 281 14.83 11.04 15.43
CA PHE A 281 14.04 10.01 14.72
C PHE A 281 12.96 10.55 13.76
N GLY A 282 13.02 11.84 13.42
CA GLY A 282 12.20 12.44 12.38
C GLY A 282 12.61 11.96 10.98
N LEU A 283 11.68 12.10 10.04
CA LEU A 283 11.96 11.95 8.61
C LEU A 283 12.03 13.34 7.98
N PRO A 284 12.90 13.55 6.98
CA PRO A 284 12.91 14.81 6.25
C PRO A 284 11.60 14.99 5.49
N ARG A 285 11.21 16.25 5.27
CA ARG A 285 10.17 16.56 4.29
C ARG A 285 10.75 16.31 2.90
N VAL A 286 10.04 15.56 2.07
CA VAL A 286 10.42 15.31 0.67
C VAL A 286 9.47 16.12 -0.20
N THR A 287 10.01 17.07 -0.97
CA THR A 287 9.27 17.90 -1.93
C THR A 287 9.77 17.58 -3.33
N ARG A 288 8.89 17.61 -4.33
CA ARG A 288 9.29 17.54 -5.74
C ARG A 288 8.56 18.57 -6.60
N LYS A 289 9.20 19.03 -7.67
CA LYS A 289 8.69 20.04 -8.61
C LYS A 289 8.84 19.57 -10.05
N ASN A 290 7.79 19.65 -10.87
CA ASN A 290 7.86 19.30 -12.29
C ASN A 290 8.26 20.50 -13.16
N ALA A 291 8.42 20.28 -14.46
CA ALA A 291 8.79 21.33 -15.42
C ALA A 291 7.77 22.48 -15.50
N ALA A 292 6.48 22.22 -15.25
CA ALA A 292 5.43 23.24 -15.19
C ALA A 292 5.43 24.04 -13.88
N GLY A 293 6.33 23.71 -12.95
CA GLY A 293 6.48 24.35 -11.66
C GLY A 293 5.51 23.87 -10.58
N ALA A 294 4.67 22.88 -10.88
CA ALA A 294 3.74 22.31 -9.93
C ALA A 294 4.50 21.43 -8.92
N THR A 295 4.06 21.47 -7.65
CA THR A 295 4.78 20.86 -6.52
C THR A 295 3.95 19.80 -5.82
N GLU A 296 4.65 18.79 -5.33
CA GLU A 296 4.13 17.76 -4.44
C GLU A 296 5.06 17.60 -3.24
N PHE A 297 4.53 17.16 -2.11
CA PHE A 297 5.38 16.85 -0.97
C PHE A 297 4.77 15.80 -0.07
N ILE A 298 5.64 15.14 0.71
CA ILE A 298 5.27 14.32 1.85
C ILE A 298 6.06 14.77 3.08
N SER A 299 5.38 14.84 4.22
CA SER A 299 5.96 15.13 5.53
C SER A 299 5.45 14.12 6.54
N VAL A 300 6.35 13.52 7.31
CA VAL A 300 6.00 12.48 8.30
C VAL A 300 6.48 12.90 9.68
N ASN A 301 5.54 12.98 10.63
CA ASN A 301 5.83 13.18 12.04
C ASN A 301 5.53 11.89 12.81
N ASN A 302 6.58 11.09 13.05
CA ASN A 302 6.46 9.80 13.73
C ASN A 302 5.96 9.94 15.17
N THR A 303 6.33 11.02 15.86
CA THR A 303 5.93 11.27 17.26
C THR A 303 4.43 11.54 17.36
N LYS A 304 3.88 12.34 16.45
CA LYS A 304 2.44 12.67 16.39
C LYS A 304 1.62 11.62 15.63
N GLY A 305 2.28 10.74 14.88
CA GLY A 305 1.64 9.75 14.00
C GLY A 305 0.96 10.39 12.81
N THR A 306 1.46 11.52 12.30
CA THR A 306 0.83 12.24 11.20
C THR A 306 1.65 12.16 9.93
N VAL A 307 0.98 11.89 8.81
CA VAL A 307 1.51 11.97 7.45
C VAL A 307 0.74 13.06 6.72
N GLU A 308 1.45 14.07 6.24
CA GLU A 308 0.90 15.10 5.36
C GLU A 308 1.36 14.83 3.93
N LEU A 309 0.42 14.82 2.99
CA LEU A 309 0.65 14.58 1.57
C LEU A 309 -0.02 15.68 0.75
N SER A 310 0.73 16.25 -0.19
CA SER A 310 0.22 17.20 -1.17
C SER A 310 0.38 16.63 -2.57
N THR A 311 -0.72 16.56 -3.31
CA THR A 311 -0.75 16.15 -4.72
C THR A 311 -1.13 17.34 -5.60
N LEU A 312 -0.75 17.31 -6.88
CA LEU A 312 -0.95 18.39 -7.85
C LEU A 312 -2.33 19.06 -7.73
N ASP A 313 -2.36 20.36 -7.35
CA ASP A 313 -3.51 21.28 -7.25
C ASP A 313 -4.71 20.85 -6.39
N THR A 314 -4.55 19.73 -5.73
CA THR A 314 -5.44 18.98 -4.86
C THR A 314 -5.60 19.37 -3.40
N GLY A 315 -5.08 20.50 -2.89
CA GLY A 315 -4.97 20.68 -1.42
C GLY A 315 -4.07 19.63 -0.74
N HIS A 316 -4.04 19.61 0.60
CA HIS A 316 -3.20 18.67 1.37
C HIS A 316 -4.07 17.65 2.12
N THR A 317 -3.66 16.38 2.12
CA THR A 317 -4.28 15.37 2.97
C THR A 317 -3.40 15.12 4.19
N ILE A 318 -4.00 15.21 5.38
CA ILE A 318 -3.35 14.89 6.66
C ILE A 318 -3.95 13.59 7.17
N THR A 319 -3.14 12.55 7.28
CA THR A 319 -3.52 11.25 7.83
C THR A 319 -2.90 11.10 9.21
N SER A 320 -3.73 10.87 10.22
CA SER A 320 -3.31 10.62 11.60
C SER A 320 -3.50 9.14 11.96
N SER A 321 -2.51 8.56 12.62
CA SER A 321 -2.47 7.16 13.04
C SER A 321 -2.09 7.03 14.52
N PHE A 322 -2.37 5.88 15.14
CA PHE A 322 -1.90 5.61 16.50
C PHE A 322 -0.40 5.33 16.53
N THR A 323 0.29 5.89 17.51
CA THR A 323 1.75 5.74 17.72
C THR A 323 2.10 4.90 18.95
N SER A 324 1.13 4.68 19.83
CA SER A 324 1.29 3.84 21.01
C SER A 324 1.42 2.36 20.60
N PRO A 325 2.41 1.61 21.13
CA PRO A 325 2.52 0.19 20.87
C PRO A 325 1.28 -0.59 21.32
N GLY A 326 0.79 -1.51 20.50
CA GLY A 326 -0.42 -2.30 20.71
C GLY A 326 -1.19 -2.58 19.42
N PRO A 327 -2.35 -3.25 19.48
CA PRO A 327 -3.14 -3.64 18.30
C PRO A 327 -3.61 -2.49 17.40
N LEU A 328 -3.51 -1.25 17.90
CA LEU A 328 -3.82 -0.03 17.17
C LEU A 328 -2.61 0.60 16.47
N TYR A 329 -1.38 0.22 16.82
CA TYR A 329 -0.17 0.86 16.30
C TYR A 329 -0.16 0.91 14.77
N GLY A 330 0.02 2.12 14.22
CA GLY A 330 0.03 2.36 12.77
C GLY A 330 -1.35 2.39 12.10
N LYS A 331 -2.45 2.01 12.79
CA LYS A 331 -3.80 2.13 12.23
C LYS A 331 -4.21 3.60 12.13
N MET A 332 -4.81 3.95 10.99
CA MET A 332 -5.34 5.29 10.74
C MET A 332 -6.56 5.54 11.63
N ARG A 333 -6.58 6.68 12.33
CA ARG A 333 -7.72 7.13 13.16
C ARG A 333 -8.47 8.33 12.59
N LYS A 334 -7.79 9.14 11.78
CA LYS A 334 -8.37 10.37 11.20
C LYS A 334 -7.71 10.71 9.88
N GLN A 335 -8.49 11.16 8.92
CA GLN A 335 -8.01 11.79 7.70
C GLN A 335 -8.69 13.14 7.51
N GLU A 336 -7.90 14.17 7.25
CA GLU A 336 -8.35 15.53 7.05
C GLU A 336 -7.81 16.06 5.71
N TYR A 337 -8.53 16.99 5.12
CA TYR A 337 -8.12 17.74 3.96
C TYR A 337 -7.91 19.19 4.35
N LEU A 338 -6.70 19.69 4.14
CA LEU A 338 -6.33 21.09 4.32
C LEU A 338 -6.49 21.82 2.98
N MET A 339 -7.47 22.70 2.94
CA MET A 339 -7.78 23.59 1.82
C MET A 339 -6.70 24.68 1.67
N LYS A 340 -6.65 25.34 0.49
CA LYS A 340 -5.69 26.42 0.21
C LYS A 340 -5.85 27.64 1.16
N ASP A 341 -7.04 27.84 1.71
CA ASP A 341 -7.34 28.90 2.70
C ASP A 341 -6.95 28.52 4.14
N GLY A 342 -6.35 27.34 4.35
CA GLY A 342 -5.99 26.82 5.67
C GLY A 342 -7.13 26.09 6.41
N THR A 343 -8.33 26.02 5.83
CA THR A 343 -9.47 25.32 6.43
C THR A 343 -9.22 23.80 6.41
N ARG A 344 -9.45 23.14 7.55
CA ARG A 344 -9.41 21.67 7.66
C ARG A 344 -10.80 21.09 7.58
N VAL A 345 -10.98 20.13 6.67
CA VAL A 345 -12.21 19.36 6.52
C VAL A 345 -11.91 17.91 6.84
N GLN A 346 -12.54 17.34 7.87
CA GLN A 346 -12.44 15.92 8.12
C GLN A 346 -13.05 15.14 6.95
N ARG A 347 -12.29 14.21 6.38
CA ARG A 347 -12.77 13.28 5.35
C ARG A 347 -13.20 11.95 5.94
N LEU A 348 -12.50 11.52 7.00
CA LEU A 348 -12.71 10.23 7.62
C LEU A 348 -12.28 10.24 9.08
N GLY A 349 -13.06 9.64 9.96
CA GLY A 349 -12.70 9.33 11.34
C GLY A 349 -12.99 7.88 11.63
N ILE A 350 -12.09 7.18 12.32
CA ILE A 350 -12.26 5.77 12.67
C ILE A 350 -11.99 5.57 14.16
N VAL A 351 -12.92 4.88 14.82
CA VAL A 351 -12.81 4.44 16.21
C VAL A 351 -12.69 2.92 16.22
N TYR A 352 -11.78 2.42 17.06
CA TYR A 352 -11.48 1.00 17.19
C TYR A 352 -11.69 0.53 18.62
N ASP A 353 -11.86 -0.77 18.80
CA ASP A 353 -11.76 -1.42 20.09
C ASP A 353 -10.30 -1.72 20.50
N GLU A 354 -10.12 -2.30 21.68
CA GLU A 354 -8.80 -2.63 22.24
C GLU A 354 -8.01 -3.67 21.42
N LEU A 355 -8.72 -4.51 20.67
CA LEU A 355 -8.13 -5.49 19.74
C LEU A 355 -7.85 -4.88 18.35
N GLY A 356 -8.19 -3.60 18.16
CA GLY A 356 -7.99 -2.88 16.93
C GLY A 356 -8.97 -3.21 15.81
N ARG A 357 -10.16 -3.70 16.14
CA ARG A 357 -11.27 -3.89 15.21
C ARG A 357 -12.07 -2.59 15.14
N LYS A 358 -12.57 -2.22 13.95
CA LYS A 358 -13.38 -0.99 13.78
C LYS A 358 -14.69 -1.10 14.57
N LEU A 359 -14.97 -0.10 15.40
CA LEU A 359 -16.24 0.11 16.11
C LEU A 359 -17.12 1.13 15.39
N ARG A 360 -16.51 2.24 14.93
CA ARG A 360 -17.22 3.32 14.25
C ARG A 360 -16.37 3.93 13.14
N GLU A 361 -17.03 4.38 12.09
CA GLU A 361 -16.42 5.13 10.99
C GLU A 361 -17.32 6.30 10.61
N THR A 362 -16.78 7.52 10.61
CA THR A 362 -17.49 8.75 10.25
C THR A 362 -16.90 9.33 8.98
N ASP A 363 -17.73 9.54 7.96
CA ASP A 363 -17.29 10.08 6.66
C ASP A 363 -17.28 11.62 6.62
N ALA A 364 -16.95 12.18 5.46
CA ALA A 364 -16.83 13.63 5.23
C ALA A 364 -18.16 14.38 5.37
N GLU A 365 -19.28 13.70 5.12
CA GLU A 365 -20.62 14.26 5.26
C GLU A 365 -21.12 14.17 6.71
N GLY A 366 -20.42 13.42 7.57
CA GLY A 366 -20.72 13.25 8.98
C GLY A 366 -21.60 12.03 9.29
N PHE A 367 -21.91 11.19 8.31
CA PHE A 367 -22.61 9.93 8.58
C PHE A 367 -21.68 8.99 9.33
N THR A 368 -22.22 8.30 10.34
CA THR A 368 -21.42 7.39 11.17
C THR A 368 -21.91 5.96 11.03
N PHE A 369 -21.06 5.09 10.53
CA PHE A 369 -21.29 3.64 10.52
C PHE A 369 -20.82 3.04 11.83
N VAL A 370 -21.69 2.31 12.51
CA VAL A 370 -21.42 1.57 13.74
C VAL A 370 -21.44 0.08 13.42
N TYR A 371 -20.42 -0.63 13.91
CA TYR A 371 -20.24 -2.06 13.72
C TYR A 371 -20.46 -2.78 15.05
N GLU A 372 -21.43 -3.67 15.10
CA GLU A 372 -21.68 -4.54 16.25
C GLU A 372 -21.16 -5.93 15.92
N ARG A 373 -20.54 -6.58 16.91
CA ARG A 373 -19.83 -7.85 16.74
C ARG A 373 -20.21 -8.83 17.83
N ASP A 374 -20.09 -10.11 17.53
CA ASP A 374 -20.20 -11.17 18.52
C ASP A 374 -18.92 -11.29 19.36
N LYS A 375 -18.88 -12.27 20.26
CA LYS A 375 -17.74 -12.48 21.16
C LYS A 375 -16.49 -12.93 20.39
N GLU A 376 -16.70 -13.63 19.28
CA GLU A 376 -15.69 -14.14 18.36
C GLU A 376 -15.17 -13.04 17.42
N GLY A 377 -15.83 -11.88 17.37
CA GLY A 377 -15.44 -10.71 16.61
C GLY A 377 -16.00 -10.62 15.20
N LYS A 378 -16.91 -11.52 14.81
CA LYS A 378 -17.64 -11.45 13.55
C LYS A 378 -18.67 -10.32 13.61
N ILE A 379 -18.88 -9.64 12.48
CA ILE A 379 -19.86 -8.55 12.40
C ILE A 379 -21.27 -9.15 12.51
N LEU A 380 -22.02 -8.74 13.53
CA LEU A 380 -23.44 -9.08 13.70
C LEU A 380 -24.33 -8.10 12.94
N SER A 381 -24.01 -6.81 13.04
CA SER A 381 -24.78 -5.76 12.42
C SER A 381 -23.89 -4.59 12.01
N ARG A 382 -24.31 -3.90 10.95
CA ARG A 382 -23.81 -2.59 10.58
C ARG A 382 -25.02 -1.66 10.55
N ARG A 383 -24.95 -0.57 11.29
CA ARG A 383 -25.96 0.50 11.26
C ARG A 383 -25.33 1.82 10.93
N MET A 384 -26.05 2.65 10.21
CA MET A 384 -25.66 4.00 9.87
C MET A 384 -26.48 4.99 10.68
N LEU A 385 -25.78 5.87 11.38
CA LEU A 385 -26.36 7.02 12.06
C LEU A 385 -26.37 8.22 11.09
N PRO A 386 -27.44 9.05 11.14
CA PRO A 386 -27.53 10.24 10.30
C PRO A 386 -26.40 11.22 10.61
N THR A 387 -26.12 12.10 9.66
CA THR A 387 -25.15 13.17 9.87
C THR A 387 -25.59 14.12 10.99
N THR A 388 -24.64 14.51 11.83
CA THR A 388 -24.79 15.59 12.82
C THR A 388 -24.10 16.89 12.39
N ASN A 389 -23.60 16.95 11.15
CA ASN A 389 -22.90 18.12 10.64
C ASN A 389 -23.92 19.19 10.24
N GLU A 390 -24.01 20.27 11.01
CA GLU A 390 -24.99 21.35 10.83
C GLU A 390 -24.94 21.98 9.42
N LYS A 391 -23.74 22.14 8.84
CA LYS A 391 -23.60 22.69 7.48
C LYS A 391 -24.21 21.76 6.44
N VAL A 392 -24.01 20.46 6.58
CA VAL A 392 -24.56 19.44 5.68
C VAL A 392 -26.08 19.35 5.86
N LEU A 393 -26.57 19.36 7.11
CA LEU A 393 -28.00 19.36 7.41
C LEU A 393 -28.72 20.57 6.78
N LYS A 394 -28.20 21.79 6.96
CA LYS A 394 -28.77 22.99 6.33
C LYS A 394 -28.76 22.90 4.80
N ALA A 395 -27.69 22.35 4.21
CA ALA A 395 -27.63 22.13 2.77
C ALA A 395 -28.67 21.10 2.30
N PHE A 396 -28.90 20.04 3.09
CA PHE A 396 -29.94 19.05 2.80
C PHE A 396 -31.35 19.64 2.90
N GLU A 397 -31.65 20.41 3.94
CA GLU A 397 -32.94 21.10 4.10
C GLU A 397 -33.21 22.09 2.96
N ALA A 398 -32.20 22.85 2.54
CA ALA A 398 -32.32 23.75 1.40
C ALA A 398 -32.62 22.99 0.10
N LYS A 399 -31.87 21.91 -0.17
CA LYS A 399 -32.05 21.11 -1.38
C LYS A 399 -33.38 20.34 -1.39
N GLU A 400 -33.78 19.84 -0.23
CA GLU A 400 -35.08 19.17 -0.06
C GLU A 400 -36.24 20.14 -0.37
N ARG A 401 -36.18 21.37 0.15
CA ARG A 401 -37.18 22.40 -0.14
C ARG A 401 -37.26 22.72 -1.64
N GLU A 402 -36.11 22.89 -2.29
CA GLU A 402 -36.02 23.12 -3.74
C GLU A 402 -36.69 22.00 -4.53
N LEU A 403 -36.34 20.73 -4.23
CA LEU A 403 -36.89 19.57 -4.93
C LEU A 403 -38.38 19.38 -4.66
N THR A 404 -38.85 19.65 -3.44
CA THR A 404 -40.27 19.58 -3.08
C THR A 404 -41.09 20.66 -3.80
N GLN A 405 -40.55 21.87 -3.93
CA GLN A 405 -41.16 22.93 -4.73
C GLN A 405 -41.23 22.55 -6.20
N ALA A 406 -40.18 21.91 -6.75
CA ALA A 406 -40.18 21.42 -8.14
C ALA A 406 -41.28 20.36 -8.38
N VAL A 407 -41.52 19.47 -7.42
CA VAL A 407 -42.64 18.49 -7.49
C VAL A 407 -43.99 19.20 -7.54
N THR A 408 -44.17 20.25 -6.73
CA THR A 408 -45.44 21.00 -6.64
C THR A 408 -45.67 21.90 -7.85
N ALA A 409 -44.62 22.47 -8.40
CA ALA A 409 -44.68 23.40 -9.55
C ALA A 409 -44.78 22.69 -10.91
N ALA A 410 -44.60 21.37 -10.96
CA ALA A 410 -44.64 20.61 -12.20
C ALA A 410 -46.04 20.65 -12.84
N LYS A 411 -46.12 21.17 -14.07
CA LYS A 411 -47.38 21.35 -14.82
C LYS A 411 -47.82 20.11 -15.61
N THR A 412 -46.94 19.13 -15.77
CA THR A 412 -47.19 17.90 -16.55
C THR A 412 -46.93 16.67 -15.70
N ASP A 413 -47.63 15.57 -15.99
CA ASP A 413 -47.42 14.29 -15.29
C ASP A 413 -45.96 13.80 -15.45
N TYR A 414 -45.40 13.92 -16.66
CA TYR A 414 -43.98 13.62 -16.92
C TYR A 414 -43.03 14.49 -16.07
N GLY A 415 -43.24 15.81 -16.05
CA GLY A 415 -42.42 16.72 -15.25
C GLY A 415 -42.52 16.43 -13.75
N ARG A 416 -43.71 16.07 -13.27
CA ARG A 416 -43.93 15.68 -11.88
C ARG A 416 -43.20 14.38 -11.55
N GLN A 417 -43.30 13.36 -12.40
CA GLN A 417 -42.57 12.10 -12.19
C GLN A 417 -41.04 12.30 -12.18
N ALA A 418 -40.52 13.16 -13.05
CA ALA A 418 -39.09 13.50 -13.06
C ALA A 418 -38.66 14.23 -11.77
N ALA A 419 -39.48 15.14 -11.25
CA ALA A 419 -39.20 15.83 -10.00
C ALA A 419 -39.26 14.89 -8.79
N VAL A 420 -40.28 14.00 -8.72
CA VAL A 420 -40.37 12.99 -7.65
C VAL A 420 -39.18 12.02 -7.73
N LYS A 421 -38.76 11.60 -8.92
CA LYS A 421 -37.53 10.83 -9.11
C LYS A 421 -36.32 11.53 -8.48
N ALA A 422 -36.10 12.80 -8.81
CA ALA A 422 -34.97 13.56 -8.27
C ALA A 422 -35.01 13.64 -6.73
N LEU A 423 -36.19 13.85 -6.15
CA LEU A 423 -36.39 13.86 -4.70
C LEU A 423 -36.10 12.49 -4.06
N CYS A 424 -36.61 11.41 -4.64
CA CYS A 424 -36.33 10.03 -4.20
C CYS A 424 -34.83 9.72 -4.24
N PHE A 425 -34.13 10.02 -5.33
CA PHE A 425 -32.69 9.79 -5.42
C PHE A 425 -31.90 10.68 -4.49
N PHE A 426 -32.36 11.90 -4.21
CA PHE A 426 -31.76 12.76 -3.20
C PHE A 426 -31.87 12.13 -1.80
N TYR A 427 -33.05 11.61 -1.43
CA TYR A 427 -33.24 10.91 -0.15
C TYR A 427 -32.39 9.65 -0.05
N ILE A 428 -32.32 8.81 -1.08
CA ILE A 428 -31.52 7.58 -1.06
C ILE A 428 -30.01 7.90 -1.04
N MET A 429 -29.55 8.71 -2.00
CA MET A 429 -28.12 8.83 -2.29
C MET A 429 -27.41 9.92 -1.48
N LYS A 430 -28.14 10.95 -1.02
CA LYS A 430 -27.56 12.06 -0.26
C LYS A 430 -27.93 12.01 1.20
N MET A 431 -29.22 11.90 1.52
CA MET A 431 -29.67 11.86 2.91
C MET A 431 -29.59 10.45 3.54
N ARG A 432 -29.48 9.41 2.70
CA ARG A 432 -29.47 8.00 3.12
C ARG A 432 -30.71 7.62 3.93
N LEU A 433 -31.87 8.08 3.46
CA LEU A 433 -33.21 7.89 4.04
C LEU A 433 -34.12 7.10 3.08
N PRO A 434 -33.94 5.77 2.96
CA PRO A 434 -34.76 4.94 2.07
C PRO A 434 -36.24 4.95 2.45
N ASP A 435 -36.60 4.99 3.74
CA ASP A 435 -38.01 5.01 4.17
C ASP A 435 -38.78 6.24 3.66
N LYS A 436 -38.14 7.41 3.70
CA LYS A 436 -38.70 8.66 3.17
C LYS A 436 -38.87 8.61 1.64
N THR A 437 -38.05 7.80 0.98
CA THR A 437 -38.21 7.52 -0.45
C THR A 437 -39.39 6.60 -0.70
N LEU A 438 -39.52 5.53 0.09
CA LEU A 438 -40.61 4.58 -0.02
C LEU A 438 -41.98 5.21 0.25
N SER A 439 -42.09 6.28 1.05
CA SER A 439 -43.35 7.02 1.22
C SER A 439 -43.78 7.80 -0.03
N LEU A 440 -42.87 8.07 -0.97
CA LEU A 440 -43.16 8.80 -2.21
C LEU A 440 -43.48 7.91 -3.40
N VAL A 441 -43.23 6.59 -3.31
CA VAL A 441 -43.32 5.69 -4.47
C VAL A 441 -44.74 5.54 -5.02
N SER A 442 -45.78 5.77 -4.21
CA SER A 442 -47.18 5.79 -4.66
C SER A 442 -47.47 6.90 -5.67
N GLN A 443 -46.60 7.92 -5.76
CA GLN A 443 -46.72 9.01 -6.73
C GLN A 443 -46.05 8.69 -8.08
N ILE A 444 -45.37 7.55 -8.21
CA ILE A 444 -44.68 7.13 -9.43
C ILE A 444 -45.55 6.14 -10.21
N LYS A 445 -46.00 6.55 -11.40
CA LYS A 445 -46.81 5.68 -12.29
C LYS A 445 -45.95 4.84 -13.24
N ASN A 446 -44.78 5.34 -13.65
CA ASN A 446 -43.88 4.59 -14.53
C ASN A 446 -43.29 3.38 -13.79
N LYS A 447 -43.66 2.17 -14.22
CA LYS A 447 -43.26 0.91 -13.58
C LYS A 447 -41.75 0.70 -13.55
N SER A 448 -41.04 1.04 -14.63
CA SER A 448 -39.57 0.93 -14.70
C SER A 448 -38.88 1.90 -13.75
N LEU A 449 -39.36 3.14 -13.66
CA LEU A 449 -38.86 4.11 -12.68
C LEU A 449 -39.13 3.68 -11.24
N LEU A 450 -40.32 3.14 -10.97
CA LEU A 450 -40.68 2.60 -9.67
C LEU A 450 -39.75 1.46 -9.25
N PHE A 451 -39.44 0.54 -10.18
CA PHE A 451 -38.46 -0.52 -9.97
C PHE A 451 -37.09 0.05 -9.59
N ASP A 452 -36.56 1.00 -10.37
CA ASP A 452 -35.26 1.61 -10.08
C ASP A 452 -35.23 2.25 -8.69
N ILE A 453 -36.25 3.02 -8.33
CA ILE A 453 -36.31 3.68 -7.01
C ILE A 453 -36.31 2.64 -5.88
N LYS A 454 -37.18 1.61 -5.96
CA LYS A 454 -37.24 0.57 -4.92
C LYS A 454 -35.97 -0.26 -4.85
N LEU A 455 -35.37 -0.58 -6.01
CA LEU A 455 -34.09 -1.29 -6.07
C LEU A 455 -32.98 -0.49 -5.39
N PHE A 456 -32.89 0.81 -5.70
CA PHE A 456 -31.90 1.68 -5.06
C PHE A 456 -32.16 1.84 -3.56
N ALA A 457 -33.42 1.88 -3.12
CA ALA A 457 -33.76 1.93 -1.71
C ALA A 457 -33.25 0.69 -0.96
N VAL A 458 -33.42 -0.52 -1.49
CA VAL A 458 -32.86 -1.76 -0.89
C VAL A 458 -31.33 -1.77 -0.94
N ASN A 459 -30.75 -1.44 -2.10
CA ASN A 459 -29.31 -1.56 -2.31
C ASN A 459 -28.50 -0.57 -1.45
N HIS A 460 -28.98 0.67 -1.32
CA HIS A 460 -28.30 1.76 -0.61
C HIS A 460 -28.79 1.93 0.83
N ASP A 461 -29.70 1.10 1.32
CA ASP A 461 -29.96 1.04 2.74
C ASP A 461 -28.75 0.42 3.45
N HIS A 462 -28.04 1.24 4.20
CA HIS A 462 -26.88 0.85 4.98
C HIS A 462 -27.23 0.21 6.34
N ASN A 463 -28.53 0.16 6.69
CA ASN A 463 -29.05 -0.50 7.89
C ASN A 463 -29.58 -1.92 7.60
N LEU A 464 -29.76 -2.29 6.32
CA LEU A 464 -30.13 -3.66 5.95
C LEU A 464 -28.89 -4.57 5.95
N SER A 465 -28.99 -5.70 6.64
CA SER A 465 -28.06 -6.82 6.49
C SER A 465 -28.15 -7.40 5.07
N TYR A 466 -27.12 -8.12 4.61
CA TYR A 466 -27.19 -8.79 3.31
C TYR A 466 -28.35 -9.79 3.22
N ILE A 467 -28.70 -10.46 4.32
CA ILE A 467 -29.87 -11.33 4.40
C ILE A 467 -31.15 -10.51 4.13
N ALA A 468 -31.32 -9.37 4.80
CA ALA A 468 -32.47 -8.50 4.58
C ALA A 468 -32.50 -7.91 3.15
N LYS A 469 -31.34 -7.63 2.55
CA LYS A 469 -31.24 -7.22 1.14
C LYS A 469 -31.68 -8.32 0.19
N VAL A 470 -31.27 -9.57 0.42
CA VAL A 470 -31.73 -10.73 -0.37
C VAL A 470 -33.25 -10.85 -0.33
N GLU A 471 -33.87 -10.73 0.85
CA GLU A 471 -35.33 -10.76 0.98
C GLU A 471 -35.98 -9.55 0.27
N GLY A 472 -35.37 -8.37 0.36
CA GLY A 472 -35.78 -7.20 -0.41
C GLY A 472 -35.74 -7.43 -1.93
N TYR A 473 -34.67 -8.05 -2.44
CA TYR A 473 -34.56 -8.38 -3.87
C TYR A 473 -35.54 -9.45 -4.32
N LYS A 474 -35.80 -10.48 -3.49
CA LYS A 474 -36.84 -11.48 -3.77
C LYS A 474 -38.24 -10.86 -3.83
N LYS A 475 -38.54 -9.92 -2.93
CA LYS A 475 -39.80 -9.17 -2.99
C LYS A 475 -39.90 -8.37 -4.29
N LEU A 476 -38.83 -7.67 -4.69
CA LEU A 476 -38.79 -6.96 -5.96
C LEU A 476 -38.92 -7.89 -7.16
N LEU A 477 -38.41 -9.13 -7.07
CA LEU A 477 -38.54 -10.11 -8.13
C LEU A 477 -40.01 -10.53 -8.35
N GLY A 478 -40.78 -10.65 -7.27
CA GLY A 478 -42.22 -10.89 -7.36
C GLY A 478 -42.99 -9.72 -7.93
N GLU A 479 -42.60 -8.47 -7.61
CA GLU A 479 -43.26 -7.26 -8.11
C GLU A 479 -42.87 -6.91 -9.56
N PHE A 480 -41.65 -7.23 -9.97
CA PHE A 480 -41.04 -6.86 -11.27
C PHE A 480 -40.32 -8.04 -11.95
N PRO A 481 -41.05 -9.09 -12.36
CA PRO A 481 -40.45 -10.29 -12.95
C PRO A 481 -39.68 -10.01 -14.25
N GLU A 482 -39.99 -8.91 -14.96
CA GLU A 482 -39.26 -8.46 -16.15
C GLU A 482 -37.78 -8.10 -15.88
N HIS A 483 -37.38 -7.92 -14.61
CA HIS A 483 -36.02 -7.60 -14.19
C HIS A 483 -35.30 -8.78 -13.50
N LYS A 484 -35.75 -10.02 -13.76
CA LYS A 484 -35.25 -11.25 -13.12
C LYS A 484 -33.73 -11.37 -13.12
N ASP A 485 -33.08 -11.21 -14.27
CA ASP A 485 -31.63 -11.46 -14.39
C ASP A 485 -30.82 -10.51 -13.51
N LYS A 486 -31.19 -9.23 -13.46
CA LYS A 486 -30.54 -8.21 -12.62
C LYS A 486 -30.72 -8.50 -11.13
N LEU A 487 -31.93 -8.86 -10.72
CA LEU A 487 -32.23 -9.17 -9.32
C LEU A 487 -31.57 -10.47 -8.87
N GLN A 488 -31.55 -11.50 -9.72
CA GLN A 488 -30.89 -12.77 -9.42
C GLN A 488 -29.38 -12.57 -9.24
N TRP A 489 -28.76 -11.75 -10.09
CA TRP A 489 -27.36 -11.37 -9.93
C TRP A 489 -27.08 -10.71 -8.57
N LEU A 490 -27.92 -9.74 -8.15
CA LEU A 490 -27.78 -9.07 -6.85
C LEU A 490 -28.00 -10.01 -5.65
N ILE A 491 -28.92 -10.97 -5.77
CA ILE A 491 -29.14 -12.02 -4.77
C ILE A 491 -27.87 -12.85 -4.63
N THR A 492 -27.33 -13.36 -5.73
CA THR A 492 -26.09 -14.16 -5.73
C THR A 492 -24.92 -13.38 -5.13
N GLN A 493 -24.73 -12.11 -5.51
CA GLN A 493 -23.67 -11.27 -4.93
C GLN A 493 -23.85 -11.09 -3.42
N SER A 494 -25.08 -10.86 -2.95
CA SER A 494 -25.35 -10.70 -1.52
C SER A 494 -25.14 -12.01 -0.74
N GLN A 495 -25.44 -13.16 -1.34
CA GLN A 495 -25.16 -14.47 -0.76
C GLN A 495 -23.66 -14.74 -0.63
N GLN A 496 -22.87 -14.39 -1.66
CA GLN A 496 -21.41 -14.48 -1.58
C GLN A 496 -20.83 -13.62 -0.45
N MET A 497 -21.39 -12.43 -0.21
CA MET A 497 -20.99 -11.59 0.92
C MET A 497 -21.34 -12.23 2.27
N ILE A 498 -22.50 -12.88 2.39
CA ILE A 498 -22.90 -13.63 3.60
C ILE A 498 -21.93 -14.79 3.85
N GLU A 499 -21.59 -15.55 2.82
CA GLU A 499 -20.64 -16.66 2.88
C GLU A 499 -19.23 -16.18 3.26
N ALA A 500 -18.84 -14.98 2.80
CA ALA A 500 -17.61 -14.31 3.22
C ALA A 500 -17.67 -13.73 4.65
N GLY A 501 -18.81 -13.81 5.34
CA GLY A 501 -18.98 -13.36 6.72
C GLY A 501 -19.18 -11.85 6.89
N LEU A 502 -19.70 -11.16 5.87
CA LEU A 502 -19.95 -9.71 5.85
C LEU A 502 -21.38 -9.30 6.20
#